data_AF-A0A7C2VD96-F1
#
_entry.id   AF-A0A7C2VD96-F1
#
_cell.length_a   1.000
_cell.length_b   1.000
_cell.length_c   1.000
_cell.angle_alpha   90.00
_cell.angle_beta   90.00
_cell.angle_gamma   90.00
#
_symmetry.space_group_name_H-M   'P 1'
#
loop_
_entity.id
_entity.type
_entity.pdbx_description
1 polymer ?
#
loop_
_entity_poly.entity_id
_entity_poly.type
_entity_poly.pdbx_seq_one_letter_code
_entity_poly.pdbx_strand_id
1 'polypeptide(L)'
;DHLQNFAMLHTRHGWCLSPAYDIVPNIYQTEQILQVNGRHNDLSTDDIATEGMNFGLSAPRSKKIMADVLEKLAVWQTVFTTCRVPESHTGSLRDNIARRLGTLRR
;
A
#
# COMPACT_ATOMS: atom_id res chain seq x y z
N ASP A 1 5.32 -4.53 -5.41
CA ASP A 1 6.06 -4.01 -6.57
C ASP A 1 7.46 -4.64 -6.61
N HIS A 2 8.25 -4.43 -7.66
CA HIS A 2 9.61 -4.96 -7.82
C HIS A 2 10.70 -3.98 -7.32
N LEU A 3 11.91 -4.48 -7.10
CA LEU A 3 13.03 -3.69 -6.53
C LEU A 3 13.40 -2.45 -7.35
N GLN A 4 13.19 -2.47 -8.67
CA GLN A 4 13.49 -1.30 -9.52
C GLN A 4 12.54 -0.10 -9.32
N ASN A 5 11.42 -0.29 -8.62
CA ASN A 5 10.48 0.79 -8.25
C ASN A 5 10.81 1.44 -6.90
N PHE A 6 11.98 1.13 -6.34
CA PHE A 6 12.53 1.76 -5.16
C PHE A 6 13.87 2.43 -5.50
N ALA A 7 13.91 3.76 -5.38
CA ALA A 7 15.12 4.53 -5.59
C ALA A 7 15.52 5.32 -4.33
N MET A 8 16.82 5.55 -4.19
CA MET A 8 17.38 6.45 -3.19
C MET A 8 17.86 7.74 -3.86
N LEU A 9 17.63 8.87 -3.20
CA LEU A 9 18.16 10.16 -3.57
C LEU A 9 19.45 10.42 -2.80
N HIS A 10 20.50 10.82 -3.51
CA HIS A 10 21.71 11.33 -2.89
C HIS A 10 21.57 12.84 -2.69
N THR A 11 21.49 13.27 -1.42
CA THR A 11 21.33 14.68 -1.05
C THR A 11 22.58 15.19 -0.34
N ARG A 12 22.67 16.51 -0.10
CA ARG A 12 23.73 17.10 0.73
C ARG A 12 23.77 16.55 2.17
N HIS A 13 22.70 15.90 2.63
CA HIS A 13 22.56 15.30 3.95
C HIS A 13 22.74 13.78 3.94
N GLY A 14 23.18 13.21 2.81
CA GLY A 14 23.31 11.77 2.60
C GLY A 14 22.15 11.18 1.80
N TRP A 15 22.03 9.86 1.87
CA TRP A 15 21.03 9.08 1.13
C TRP A 15 19.69 9.06 1.85
N CYS A 16 18.60 9.28 1.10
CA CYS A 16 17.24 9.08 1.59
C CYS A 16 16.39 8.36 0.53
N LEU A 17 15.23 7.83 0.93
CA LEU A 17 14.27 7.27 -0.04
C LEU A 17 13.72 8.40 -0.93
N SER A 18 13.59 8.10 -2.22
CA SER A 18 12.80 8.94 -3.13
C SER A 18 11.31 8.88 -2.78
N PRO A 19 10.50 9.88 -3.20
CA PRO A 19 9.05 9.73 -3.22
C PRO A 19 8.67 8.48 -4.01
N ALA A 20 7.65 7.75 -3.56
CA ALA A 20 7.14 6.61 -4.31
C ALA A 20 6.65 7.04 -5.70
N TYR A 21 6.97 6.24 -6.71
CA TYR A 21 6.62 6.46 -8.12
C TYR A 21 6.09 5.16 -8.73
N ASP A 22 5.60 5.26 -9.98
CA ASP A 22 5.02 4.14 -10.73
C ASP A 22 3.91 3.37 -9.97
N ILE A 23 3.11 4.11 -9.20
CA ILE A 23 1.99 3.54 -8.45
C ILE A 23 0.80 3.38 -9.39
N VAL A 24 0.72 2.22 -10.05
CA VAL A 24 -0.37 1.88 -10.96
C VAL A 24 -1.15 0.68 -10.40
N PRO A 25 -2.50 0.76 -10.29
CA PRO A 25 -3.27 -0.36 -9.80
C PRO A 25 -3.29 -1.50 -10.84
N ASN A 26 -2.69 -2.65 -10.50
CA ASN A 26 -2.88 -3.88 -11.24
C ASN A 26 -3.96 -4.74 -10.59
N ILE A 27 -5.21 -4.59 -11.05
CA ILE A 27 -6.36 -5.31 -10.49
C ILE A 27 -6.44 -6.79 -10.91
N TYR A 28 -5.68 -7.20 -11.93
CA TYR A 28 -5.63 -8.57 -12.43
C TYR A 28 -4.59 -9.43 -11.71
N GLN A 29 -3.57 -8.80 -11.15
CA GLN A 29 -2.58 -9.47 -10.32
C GLN A 29 -3.06 -9.52 -8.86
N THR A 30 -3.29 -10.73 -8.36
CA THR A 30 -3.77 -10.95 -7.00
C THR A 30 -2.64 -11.00 -5.97
N GLU A 31 -1.41 -11.25 -6.43
CA GLU A 31 -0.22 -11.50 -5.63
C GLU A 31 0.77 -10.32 -5.60
N GLN A 32 1.38 -10.08 -4.45
CA GLN A 32 2.52 -9.18 -4.30
C GLN A 32 3.76 -9.77 -4.99
N ILE A 33 4.56 -8.92 -5.63
CA ILE A 33 5.84 -9.35 -6.22
C ILE A 33 6.87 -9.63 -5.11
N LEU A 34 7.00 -8.71 -4.14
CA LEU A 34 7.81 -8.89 -2.96
C LEU A 34 6.95 -9.49 -1.84
N GLN A 35 7.52 -10.43 -1.10
CA GLN A 35 6.83 -11.09 0.00
C GLN A 35 6.66 -10.15 1.19
N VAL A 36 5.61 -10.41 1.97
CA VAL A 36 5.39 -9.84 3.30
C VAL A 36 5.22 -11.02 4.24
N ASN A 37 6.09 -11.16 5.24
CA ASN A 37 6.12 -12.29 6.16
C ASN A 37 6.16 -13.65 5.43
N GLY A 38 6.93 -13.73 4.33
CA GLY A 38 7.04 -14.94 3.50
C GLY A 38 5.83 -15.23 2.59
N ARG A 39 4.86 -14.32 2.50
CA ARG A 39 3.60 -14.52 1.76
C ARG A 39 3.47 -13.53 0.61
N HIS A 40 2.89 -13.99 -0.50
CA HIS A 40 2.58 -13.16 -1.67
C HIS A 40 1.12 -12.67 -1.67
N ASN A 41 0.20 -13.37 -1.00
CA ASN A 41 -1.23 -13.07 -1.02
C ASN A 41 -1.85 -13.33 0.36
N ASP A 42 -3.15 -13.06 0.47
CA ASP A 42 -3.96 -13.30 1.67
C ASP A 42 -3.34 -12.76 2.97
N LEU A 43 -2.68 -11.60 2.85
CA LEU A 43 -2.00 -10.92 3.94
C LEU A 43 -2.99 -10.49 5.01
N SER A 44 -2.67 -10.86 6.25
CA SER A 44 -3.35 -10.41 7.45
C SER A 44 -2.71 -9.16 8.04
N THR A 45 -3.40 -8.52 8.98
CA THR A 45 -2.86 -7.42 9.77
C THR A 45 -1.64 -7.84 10.60
N ASP A 46 -1.62 -9.08 11.07
CA ASP A 46 -0.50 -9.63 11.84
C ASP A 46 0.70 -9.99 10.95
N ASP A 47 0.50 -10.39 9.69
CA ASP A 47 1.60 -10.56 8.72
C ASP A 47 2.34 -9.24 8.51
N ILE A 48 1.59 -8.14 8.33
CA ILE A 48 2.16 -6.79 8.18
C ILE A 48 2.88 -6.34 9.46
N ALA A 49 2.29 -6.61 10.63
CA ALA A 49 2.91 -6.25 11.90
C ALA A 49 4.22 -7.03 12.16
N THR A 50 4.23 -8.32 11.84
CA THR A 50 5.39 -9.20 11.96
C THR A 50 6.51 -8.78 11.02
N GLU A 51 6.18 -8.50 9.76
CA GLU A 51 7.17 -8.00 8.80
C GLU A 51 7.77 -6.66 9.27
N GLY A 52 6.94 -5.75 9.77
CA GLY A 52 7.44 -4.48 10.33
C GLY A 52 8.41 -4.68 11.50
N MET A 53 8.17 -5.68 12.35
CA MET A 53 9.09 -6.01 13.45
C MET A 53 10.44 -6.53 12.94
N ASN A 54 10.45 -7.32 11.87
CA ASN A 54 11.68 -7.77 11.22
C ASN A 54 12.55 -6.61 10.71
N PHE A 55 11.92 -5.46 10.39
CA PHE A 55 12.59 -4.22 9.97
C PHE A 55 12.74 -3.17 11.09
N GLY A 56 12.57 -3.57 12.36
CA GLY A 56 12.84 -2.71 13.52
C GLY A 56 11.71 -1.75 13.92
N LEU A 57 10.49 -1.94 13.41
CA LEU A 57 9.30 -1.26 13.92
C LEU A 57 8.71 -2.02 15.12
N SER A 58 8.05 -1.32 16.04
CA SER A 58 7.26 -2.01 17.07
C SER A 58 5.91 -2.45 16.52
N ALA A 59 5.33 -3.53 17.04
CA ALA A 59 3.99 -3.97 16.62
C ALA A 59 2.92 -2.86 16.72
N PRO A 60 2.85 -2.04 17.79
CA PRO A 60 1.93 -0.90 17.83
C PRO A 60 2.18 0.12 16.71
N ARG A 61 3.45 0.40 16.39
CA ARG A 61 3.81 1.33 15.30
C ARG A 61 3.40 0.78 13.94
N SER A 62 3.66 -0.51 13.67
CA SER A 62 3.25 -1.17 12.43
C SER A 62 1.73 -1.15 12.26
N LYS A 63 0.98 -1.50 13.31
CA LYS A 63 -0.49 -1.48 13.30
C LYS A 63 -1.04 -0.06 13.10
N LYS A 64 -0.41 0.95 13.70
CA LYS A 64 -0.78 2.36 13.51
C LYS A 64 -0.58 2.82 12.05
N ILE A 65 0.60 2.58 11.47
CA ILE A 65 0.89 2.95 10.07
C ILE A 65 -0.14 2.31 9.12
N MET A 66 -0.44 1.03 9.34
CA MET A 66 -1.46 0.33 8.55
C MET A 66 -2.84 0.97 8.70
N ALA A 67 -3.27 1.28 9.93
CA ALA A 67 -4.56 1.94 10.18
C ALA A 67 -4.64 3.32 9.48
N ASP A 68 -3.58 4.13 9.58
CA ASP A 68 -3.49 5.44 8.92
C ASP A 68 -3.66 5.30 7.39
N VAL A 69 -2.99 4.32 6.78
CA VAL A 69 -3.11 4.04 5.33
C VAL A 69 -4.52 3.59 4.97
N LEU A 70 -5.13 2.68 5.75
CA LEU A 70 -6.49 2.17 5.52
C LEU A 70 -7.56 3.24 5.69
N GLU A 71 -7.33 4.23 6.57
CA GLU A 71 -8.21 5.38 6.75
C GLU A 71 -8.14 6.30 5.52
N LYS A 72 -6.94 6.65 5.04
CA LYS A 72 -6.77 7.48 3.85
C LYS A 72 -7.29 6.79 2.58
N LEU A 73 -7.10 5.48 2.47
CA LEU A 73 -7.68 4.70 1.38
C LEU A 73 -9.21 4.63 1.46
N ALA A 74 -9.84 4.80 2.63
CA ALA A 74 -11.30 4.78 2.74
C ALA A 74 -11.99 5.88 1.93
N VAL A 75 -11.31 7.02 1.75
CA VAL A 75 -11.84 8.23 1.12
C VAL A 75 -11.30 8.47 -0.29
N TRP A 76 -10.65 7.47 -0.90
CA TRP A 76 -9.96 7.60 -2.19
C TRP A 76 -10.85 8.15 -3.32
N GLN A 77 -12.14 7.79 -3.34
CA GLN A 77 -13.10 8.28 -4.34
C GLN A 77 -13.32 9.79 -4.26
N THR A 78 -13.32 10.35 -3.05
CA THR A 78 -13.46 11.80 -2.84
C THR A 78 -12.25 12.53 -3.41
N VAL A 79 -11.05 11.98 -3.19
CA VAL A 79 -9.81 12.51 -3.77
C VAL A 79 -9.87 12.47 -5.29
N PHE A 80 -10.26 11.33 -5.88
CA PHE A 80 -10.36 11.16 -7.33
C PHE A 80 -11.38 12.12 -7.95
N THR A 81 -12.53 12.29 -7.32
CA THR A 81 -13.56 13.26 -7.73
C THR A 81 -13.02 14.69 -7.68
N THR A 82 -12.33 15.06 -6.60
CA THR A 82 -11.70 16.38 -6.44
C THR A 82 -10.65 16.64 -7.53
N CYS A 83 -9.90 15.61 -7.92
CA CYS A 83 -8.94 15.61 -9.01
C CYS A 83 -9.58 15.48 -10.40
N ARG A 84 -10.91 15.42 -10.50
CA ARG A 84 -11.68 15.29 -11.76
C ARG A 84 -11.33 14.03 -12.56
N VAL A 85 -11.02 12.93 -11.88
CA VAL A 85 -10.84 11.62 -12.53
C VAL A 85 -12.21 11.10 -13.00
N PRO A 86 -12.38 10.73 -14.29
CA PRO A 86 -13.65 10.23 -14.79
C PRO A 86 -14.10 8.95 -14.08
N GLU A 87 -15.36 8.87 -13.68
CA GLU A 87 -15.90 7.70 -12.98
C GLU A 87 -15.75 6.41 -13.81
N SER A 88 -15.89 6.52 -15.14
CA SER A 88 -15.70 5.43 -16.10
C SER A 88 -14.34 4.73 -15.98
N HIS A 89 -13.31 5.42 -15.48
CA HIS A 89 -11.97 4.85 -15.30
C HIS A 89 -11.78 4.18 -13.93
N THR A 90 -12.75 4.31 -13.02
CA THR A 90 -12.59 3.92 -11.60
C THR A 90 -13.44 2.74 -11.16
N GLY A 91 -14.39 2.29 -12.00
CA GLY A 91 -15.34 1.23 -11.65
C GLY A 91 -14.66 -0.05 -11.17
N SER A 92 -13.73 -0.60 -11.95
CA SER A 92 -13.03 -1.85 -11.58
C SER A 92 -12.08 -1.68 -10.40
N LEU A 93 -11.54 -0.47 -10.20
CA LEU A 93 -10.69 -0.15 -9.06
C LEU A 93 -11.49 -0.14 -7.75
N ARG A 94 -12.72 0.40 -7.79
CA ARG A 94 -13.60 0.49 -6.62
C ARG A 94 -13.86 -0.86 -5.99
N ASP A 95 -14.27 -1.83 -6.80
CA ASP A 95 -14.66 -3.14 -6.29
C ASP A 95 -13.44 -3.90 -5.73
N ASN A 96 -12.27 -3.72 -6.36
CA ASN A 96 -11.02 -4.30 -5.88
C ASN A 96 -10.58 -3.68 -4.53
N ILE A 97 -10.61 -2.35 -4.41
CA ILE A 97 -10.25 -1.65 -3.17
C ILE A 97 -11.23 -2.03 -2.05
N ALA A 98 -12.54 -2.01 -2.30
CA ALA A 98 -13.56 -2.35 -1.30
C ALA A 98 -13.36 -3.77 -0.74
N ARG A 99 -13.11 -4.74 -1.62
CA ARG A 99 -12.81 -6.12 -1.21
C ARG A 99 -11.57 -6.21 -0.31
N ARG A 100 -10.47 -5.53 -0.70
CA ARG A 100 -9.20 -5.56 0.06
C ARG A 100 -9.33 -4.84 1.42
N LEU A 101 -10.04 -3.71 1.47
CA LEU A 101 -10.35 -3.02 2.73
C LEU A 101 -11.15 -3.91 3.68
N GLY A 102 -12.11 -4.69 3.17
CA GLY A 102 -12.88 -5.63 3.97
C GLY A 102 -12.06 -6.81 4.53
N THR A 103 -10.99 -7.23 3.84
CA THR A 103 -10.07 -8.27 4.36
C THR A 103 -9.15 -7.72 5.44
N LEU A 104 -8.56 -6.54 5.23
CA LEU A 104 -7.55 -5.96 6.13
C LEU A 104 -8.12 -5.25 7.37
N ARG A 105 -9.44 -5.01 7.41
CA ARG A 105 -10.14 -4.42 8.56
C ARG A 105 -10.78 -5.46 9.50
N ARG A 106 -10.73 -6.74 9.14
CA ARG A 106 -11.14 -7.85 10.01
C ARG A 106 -10.00 -8.24 10.92
#